data_AF-A0A4Z2CSS5-F1
#
_entry.id   AF-A0A4Z2CSS5-F1
#
_cell.length_a   1.000
_cell.length_b   1.000
_cell.length_c   1.000
_cell.angle_alpha   90.00
_cell.angle_beta   90.00
_cell.angle_gamma   90.00
#
_symmetry.space_group_name_H-M   'P 1'
#
loop_
_entity.id
_entity.type
_entity.pdbx_description
1 polymer ?
#
loop_
_entity_poly.entity_id
_entity_poly.type
_entity_poly.pdbx_seq_one_letter_code
_entity_poly.pdbx_strand_id
1 'polypeptide(L)'
;MCHLCYPMLPFHELPTVTQNGYSNHILHTSLSESPINSHLGKYNYRASMTVTTDGYSPGATYHNHGHTSTNHIHHGIMHHTHTNPTNSIPLSIAQESSQVRVWDIWAHNFHEGMRLVRRLVRDCQYVAVDTEFPGVVAKVFGEYANSFEQAYHNIKVNIDMLKPIQIGFSFFDESGQTVDSVSTVQFNIKWNVDNEMHAADSIQLLEVSGIDFEKLKRTGIELSDFAEAFLTSGLPLNDKITWIGFHSAYDFAYLMKICTDWMRMPDNFLEFQKLLLIFFPKIVDLKSMMSEHKFPKSGLQELADLMRVPRIGLQHQAGSDAMLTGETFFRFLEVNYFDFVLT
;
A
#
# COMPACT_ATOMS: atom_id res chain seq x y z
N MET A 1 27.01 -7.98 33.48
CA MET A 1 26.03 -8.74 32.69
C MET A 1 24.90 -7.79 32.33
N CYS A 2 24.47 -7.84 31.08
CA CYS A 2 23.78 -6.84 30.26
C CYS A 2 22.75 -5.90 30.96
N HIS A 3 23.06 -4.60 30.99
CA HIS A 3 22.08 -3.52 31.01
C HIS A 3 21.72 -3.24 29.55
N LEU A 4 20.50 -3.58 29.10
CA LEU A 4 19.77 -3.04 27.91
C LEU A 4 18.61 -3.99 27.53
N CYS A 5 17.77 -4.34 28.50
CA CYS A 5 16.43 -4.88 28.23
C CYS A 5 15.44 -3.84 28.75
N TYR A 6 15.02 -2.93 27.88
CA TYR A 6 13.85 -2.09 28.14
C TYR A 6 12.62 -2.79 27.56
N PRO A 7 11.55 -2.99 28.33
CA PRO A 7 10.27 -3.43 27.77
C PRO A 7 9.73 -2.31 26.88
N MET A 8 9.36 -2.64 25.63
CA MET A 8 8.61 -1.72 24.77
C MET A 8 7.30 -1.36 25.49
N LEU A 9 7.08 -0.07 25.76
CA LEU A 9 5.79 0.43 26.19
C LEU A 9 4.84 0.39 24.98
N PRO A 10 3.55 0.07 25.16
CA PRO A 10 2.58 0.16 24.07
C PRO A 10 2.60 1.59 23.52
N PHE A 11 2.57 1.74 22.19
CA PHE A 11 2.45 3.03 21.49
C PHE A 11 1.05 3.64 21.75
N HIS A 12 0.75 3.94 23.01
CA HIS A 12 -0.38 4.74 23.38
C HIS A 12 -0.01 6.21 23.16
N GLU A 13 -0.75 6.82 22.24
CA GLU A 13 -0.79 8.27 21.99
C GLU A 13 0.49 8.83 21.34
N LEU A 14 0.65 8.59 20.04
CA LEU A 14 1.40 9.53 19.19
C LEU A 14 0.72 10.92 19.32
N PRO A 15 1.43 11.97 19.77
CA PRO A 15 0.89 13.32 19.78
C PRO A 15 0.55 13.73 18.35
N THR A 16 -0.62 14.34 18.13
CA THR A 16 -0.91 14.99 16.85
C THR A 16 0.07 16.12 16.62
N VAL A 17 0.82 16.05 15.51
CA VAL A 17 1.70 17.12 15.01
C VAL A 17 0.86 18.32 14.58
N THR A 18 0.41 19.15 15.53
CA THR A 18 -0.05 20.51 15.26
C THR A 18 0.17 21.43 16.47
N GLN A 19 1.41 21.85 16.73
CA GLN A 19 1.65 23.20 17.23
C GLN A 19 2.97 23.73 16.65
N ASN A 20 2.87 24.70 15.74
CA ASN A 20 3.70 25.90 15.79
C ASN A 20 3.23 26.95 14.76
N GLY A 21 2.51 27.94 15.29
CA GLY A 21 2.62 29.36 14.97
C GLY A 21 2.48 29.82 13.52
N TYR A 22 1.24 30.13 13.10
CA TYR A 22 0.97 31.36 12.34
C TYR A 22 -0.36 31.97 12.80
N SER A 23 -0.31 33.26 13.13
CA SER A 23 -1.43 34.07 13.64
C SER A 23 -2.63 34.10 12.70
N ASN A 24 -3.82 33.95 13.29
CA ASN A 24 -5.09 34.28 12.68
C ASN A 24 -5.23 35.79 12.49
N HIS A 25 -5.55 36.21 11.27
CA HIS A 25 -6.40 37.38 11.05
C HIS A 25 -7.49 36.99 10.04
N ILE A 26 -8.65 36.57 10.55
CA ILE A 26 -9.90 36.61 9.81
C ILE A 26 -10.87 37.48 10.59
N LEU A 27 -11.41 38.47 9.88
CA LEU A 27 -12.42 39.43 10.33
C LEU A 27 -13.67 38.72 10.86
N HIS A 28 -14.13 39.22 12.01
CA HIS A 28 -15.46 38.97 12.55
C HIS A 28 -16.54 39.40 11.56
N THR A 29 -17.50 38.52 11.29
CA THR A 29 -18.90 38.94 11.21
C THR A 29 -19.78 37.92 11.92
N SER A 30 -20.62 38.47 12.79
CA SER A 30 -21.56 37.85 13.71
C SER A 30 -22.71 37.15 13.00
N LEU A 31 -23.28 36.10 13.63
CA LEU A 31 -24.71 36.01 13.96
C LEU A 31 -25.05 34.82 14.90
N SER A 32 -25.59 35.20 16.07
CA SER A 32 -26.58 34.59 16.98
C SER A 32 -26.58 33.09 17.32
N GLU A 33 -26.49 32.84 18.64
CA GLU A 33 -26.67 31.59 19.38
C GLU A 33 -28.12 31.10 19.50
N SER A 34 -28.29 29.78 19.66
CA SER A 34 -29.21 29.15 20.64
C SER A 34 -28.86 27.66 20.87
N PRO A 35 -29.18 27.07 22.03
CA PRO A 35 -28.30 26.11 22.71
C PRO A 35 -28.93 24.74 22.98
N ILE A 36 -28.34 23.63 22.51
CA ILE A 36 -28.60 22.27 23.06
C ILE A 36 -27.33 21.41 22.99
N ASN A 37 -26.92 20.90 24.15
CA ASN A 37 -25.97 19.83 24.45
C ASN A 37 -24.48 19.99 24.11
N SER A 38 -23.77 20.54 25.10
CA SER A 38 -22.34 20.37 25.36
C SER A 38 -22.03 18.96 25.88
N HIS A 39 -21.40 18.11 25.07
CA HIS A 39 -20.41 17.10 25.47
C HIS A 39 -19.85 16.43 24.20
N LEU A 40 -19.02 17.15 23.45
CA LEU A 40 -18.11 16.53 22.49
C LEU A 40 -16.75 17.20 22.63
N GLY A 41 -15.82 16.48 23.27
CA GLY A 41 -14.43 16.88 23.39
C GLY A 41 -13.79 17.02 22.02
N LYS A 42 -12.98 18.06 21.88
CA LYS A 42 -12.23 18.46 20.69
C LYS A 42 -11.25 17.34 20.26
N TYR A 43 -11.42 16.79 19.07
CA TYR A 43 -10.38 15.98 18.39
C TYR A 43 -10.25 16.47 16.94
N ASN A 44 -9.19 17.25 16.67
CA ASN A 44 -8.80 17.64 15.32
C ASN A 44 -7.67 16.71 14.86
N TYR A 45 -8.03 15.65 14.12
CA TYR A 45 -7.08 14.85 13.36
C TYR A 45 -6.86 15.49 11.99
N ARG A 46 -5.63 15.87 11.66
CA ARG A 46 -5.26 16.31 10.31
C ARG A 46 -4.77 15.09 9.52
N ALA A 47 -5.66 14.49 8.72
CA ALA A 47 -5.28 13.53 7.69
C ALA A 47 -4.82 14.30 6.44
N SER A 48 -3.51 14.57 6.33
CA SER A 48 -2.91 15.10 5.11
C SER A 48 -2.45 13.93 4.25
N MET A 49 -3.22 13.57 3.22
CA MET A 49 -2.73 12.70 2.16
C MET A 49 -1.92 13.56 1.18
N THR A 50 -0.70 13.16 0.86
CA THR A 50 0.09 13.81 -0.19
C THR A 50 -0.59 13.54 -1.52
N VAL A 51 -1.09 14.60 -2.16
CA VAL A 51 -1.59 14.56 -3.53
C VAL A 51 -0.54 15.27 -4.39
N THR A 52 0.39 14.52 -4.99
CA THR A 52 1.36 15.10 -5.93
C THR A 52 1.17 14.50 -7.31
N THR A 53 1.30 15.34 -8.34
CA THR A 53 1.23 14.94 -9.75
C THR A 53 2.51 14.27 -10.24
N ASP A 54 3.53 14.15 -9.40
CA ASP A 54 4.91 13.88 -9.82
C ASP A 54 5.27 12.38 -9.81
N GLY A 55 4.27 11.49 -9.67
CA GLY A 55 4.49 10.06 -9.39
C GLY A 55 4.53 9.11 -10.60
N TYR A 56 4.21 9.55 -11.82
CA TYR A 56 4.23 8.64 -12.98
C TYR A 56 4.91 9.31 -14.17
N SER A 57 6.25 9.22 -14.19
CA SER A 57 7.06 9.48 -15.37
C SER A 57 7.62 8.15 -15.88
N PRO A 58 7.14 7.58 -16.99
CA PRO A 58 7.79 6.45 -17.64
C PRO A 58 9.06 7.00 -18.31
N GLY A 59 10.17 6.96 -17.60
CA GLY A 59 11.38 7.69 -17.99
C GLY A 59 12.68 7.07 -17.49
N ALA A 60 12.84 5.76 -17.62
CA ALA A 60 14.16 5.13 -17.58
C ALA A 60 14.49 4.58 -18.97
N THR A 61 15.15 5.40 -19.79
CA THR A 61 15.77 5.00 -21.05
C THR A 61 16.80 3.90 -20.79
N TYR A 62 16.50 2.67 -21.19
CA TYR A 62 17.47 1.58 -21.23
C TYR A 62 18.45 1.78 -22.38
N HIS A 63 19.69 2.15 -22.07
CA HIS A 63 20.79 2.08 -23.02
C HIS A 63 21.29 0.64 -23.16
N ASN A 64 21.05 0.07 -24.34
CA ASN A 64 21.51 -1.26 -24.72
C ASN A 64 22.98 -1.18 -25.19
N HIS A 65 23.89 -1.86 -24.51
CA HIS A 65 25.24 -2.12 -25.02
C HIS A 65 25.32 -3.57 -25.47
N GLY A 66 25.36 -3.75 -26.79
CA GLY A 66 25.49 -5.04 -27.43
C GLY A 66 26.88 -5.64 -27.21
N HIS A 67 26.91 -6.94 -26.95
CA HIS A 67 28.06 -7.78 -27.20
C HIS A 67 27.63 -8.99 -28.03
N THR A 68 28.07 -8.97 -29.28
CA THR A 68 28.13 -10.10 -30.20
C THR A 68 29.13 -11.15 -29.69
N SER A 69 28.78 -12.43 -29.72
CA SER A 69 29.73 -13.53 -29.98
C SER A 69 29.03 -14.85 -30.34
N THR A 70 29.25 -15.19 -31.60
CA THR A 70 29.22 -16.45 -32.36
C THR A 70 29.35 -17.80 -31.65
N ASN A 71 28.56 -18.75 -32.18
CA ASN A 71 28.64 -20.22 -32.09
C ASN A 71 30.05 -20.81 -32.28
N HIS A 72 30.36 -21.91 -31.57
CA HIS A 72 31.10 -23.03 -32.15
C HIS A 72 30.76 -24.38 -31.47
N ILE A 73 30.54 -25.38 -32.33
CA ILE A 73 30.30 -26.80 -32.04
C ILE A 73 31.65 -27.54 -32.05
N HIS A 74 31.90 -28.43 -31.09
CA HIS A 74 32.79 -29.58 -31.35
C HIS A 74 32.44 -30.83 -30.51
N HIS A 75 32.46 -31.96 -31.21
CA HIS A 75 32.22 -33.33 -30.76
C HIS A 75 33.39 -33.89 -29.92
N GLY A 76 33.08 -34.83 -29.02
CA GLY A 76 34.05 -35.77 -28.45
C GLY A 76 33.36 -36.89 -27.66
N ILE A 77 33.27 -38.08 -28.26
CA ILE A 77 32.80 -39.33 -27.64
C ILE A 77 34.03 -40.10 -27.13
N MET A 78 34.02 -40.64 -25.90
CA MET A 78 34.69 -41.90 -25.53
C MET A 78 34.01 -42.62 -24.36
N HIS A 79 34.25 -43.94 -24.31
CA HIS A 79 33.50 -45.04 -23.70
C HIS A 79 33.65 -45.28 -22.17
N HIS A 80 32.57 -45.84 -21.59
CA HIS A 80 32.41 -46.84 -20.50
C HIS A 80 33.47 -47.07 -19.41
N THR A 81 33.01 -47.20 -18.15
CA THR A 81 33.10 -48.45 -17.33
C THR A 81 32.29 -48.36 -16.01
N HIS A 82 31.68 -49.48 -15.61
CA HIS A 82 30.93 -49.71 -14.37
C HIS A 82 31.85 -49.83 -13.14
N THR A 83 31.40 -49.39 -11.95
CA THR A 83 31.50 -50.11 -10.66
C THR A 83 30.76 -49.37 -9.54
N ASN A 84 29.95 -50.09 -8.75
CA ASN A 84 29.49 -49.73 -7.40
C ASN A 84 30.37 -50.52 -6.41
N PRO A 85 30.69 -50.03 -5.17
CA PRO A 85 29.74 -50.15 -4.05
C PRO A 85 29.84 -49.11 -2.88
N THR A 86 28.68 -48.89 -2.24
CA THR A 86 28.36 -48.58 -0.81
C THR A 86 29.26 -47.76 0.14
N ASN A 87 28.57 -46.92 0.94
CA ASN A 87 28.83 -46.35 2.28
C ASN A 87 29.41 -44.93 2.40
N SER A 88 28.55 -43.94 2.70
CA SER A 88 28.54 -43.13 3.94
C SER A 88 27.64 -41.88 3.81
N ILE A 89 26.88 -41.58 4.88
CA ILE A 89 25.91 -40.47 5.01
C ILE A 89 26.67 -39.14 5.20
N PRO A 90 26.11 -37.96 4.85
CA PRO A 90 25.46 -37.17 5.91
C PRO A 90 24.17 -36.45 5.51
N LEU A 91 23.26 -36.49 6.48
CA LEU A 91 22.32 -35.47 6.95
C LEU A 91 21.43 -34.75 5.93
N SER A 92 20.13 -34.99 6.15
CA SER A 92 19.00 -34.10 5.89
C SER A 92 19.40 -32.63 5.76
N ILE A 93 19.32 -32.13 4.53
CA ILE A 93 19.05 -30.71 4.29
C ILE A 93 17.65 -30.48 4.82
N ALA A 94 17.56 -29.88 6.01
CA ALA A 94 16.32 -29.28 6.48
C ALA A 94 15.82 -28.36 5.37
N GLN A 95 14.66 -28.67 4.80
CA GLN A 95 13.92 -27.69 4.02
C GLN A 95 13.64 -26.53 4.97
N GLU A 96 14.38 -25.43 4.82
CA GLU A 96 13.90 -24.14 5.30
C GLU A 96 12.55 -23.93 4.62
N SER A 97 11.47 -24.14 5.37
CA SER A 97 10.15 -23.73 4.94
C SER A 97 10.22 -22.23 4.75
N SER A 98 10.28 -21.76 3.50
CA SER A 98 10.10 -20.35 3.19
C SER A 98 8.76 -19.94 3.80
N GLN A 99 8.81 -19.21 4.91
CA GLN A 99 7.58 -18.75 5.57
C GLN A 99 6.88 -17.81 4.59
N VAL A 100 5.75 -18.25 4.06
CA VAL A 100 4.91 -17.47 3.16
C VAL A 100 4.28 -16.33 3.96
N ARG A 101 4.92 -15.15 3.96
CA ARG A 101 4.44 -13.95 4.68
C ARG A 101 3.31 -13.23 3.94
N VAL A 102 3.32 -13.29 2.60
CA VAL A 102 2.30 -12.72 1.71
C VAL A 102 1.48 -13.86 1.11
N TRP A 103 0.17 -13.86 1.34
CA TRP A 103 -0.70 -14.87 0.77
C TRP A 103 -1.47 -14.31 -0.44
N ASP A 104 -1.23 -14.93 -1.59
CA ASP A 104 -1.99 -14.68 -2.80
C ASP A 104 -3.42 -15.22 -2.70
N ILE A 105 -4.38 -14.32 -2.88
CA ILE A 105 -5.81 -14.62 -2.92
C ILE A 105 -6.30 -14.42 -4.36
N TRP A 106 -6.95 -15.46 -4.86
CA TRP A 106 -7.55 -15.61 -6.18
C TRP A 106 -9.00 -16.09 -6.00
N ALA A 107 -9.77 -16.21 -7.08
CA ALA A 107 -11.16 -16.63 -7.00
C ALA A 107 -11.36 -17.97 -6.26
N HIS A 108 -10.47 -18.94 -6.46
CA HIS A 108 -10.61 -20.29 -5.92
C HIS A 108 -10.35 -20.41 -4.39
N ASN A 109 -9.62 -19.46 -3.80
CA ASN A 109 -9.33 -19.42 -2.36
C ASN A 109 -9.84 -18.12 -1.70
N PHE A 110 -10.74 -17.42 -2.38
CA PHE A 110 -11.23 -16.11 -1.95
C PHE A 110 -11.92 -16.17 -0.58
N HIS A 111 -12.75 -17.18 -0.34
CA HIS A 111 -13.44 -17.35 0.94
C HIS A 111 -12.47 -17.62 2.09
N GLU A 112 -11.44 -18.44 1.88
CA GLU A 112 -10.38 -18.71 2.85
C GLU A 112 -9.58 -17.45 3.16
N GLY A 113 -9.21 -16.70 2.12
CA GLY A 113 -8.54 -15.41 2.25
C GLY A 113 -9.35 -14.40 3.06
N MET A 114 -10.64 -14.27 2.78
CA MET A 114 -11.53 -13.38 3.54
C MET A 114 -11.80 -13.86 4.96
N ARG A 115 -11.73 -15.17 5.24
CA ARG A 115 -11.75 -15.69 6.62
C ARG A 115 -10.48 -15.30 7.37
N LEU A 116 -9.33 -15.35 6.71
CA LEU A 116 -8.07 -14.86 7.28
C LEU A 116 -8.17 -13.38 7.61
N VAL A 117 -8.60 -12.54 6.66
CA VAL A 117 -8.74 -11.09 6.89
C VAL A 117 -9.60 -10.80 8.11
N ARG A 118 -10.80 -11.40 8.21
CA ARG A 118 -11.68 -11.20 9.38
C ARG A 118 -11.08 -11.66 10.70
N ARG A 119 -10.14 -12.60 10.67
CA ARG A 119 -9.36 -13.01 11.85
C ARG A 119 -8.31 -11.97 12.20
N LEU A 120 -7.47 -11.57 11.24
CA LEU A 120 -6.38 -10.60 11.44
C LEU A 120 -6.92 -9.24 11.93
N VAL A 121 -8.05 -8.79 11.39
CA VAL A 121 -8.73 -7.53 11.77
C VAL A 121 -9.05 -7.45 13.26
N ARG A 122 -9.26 -8.59 13.94
CA ARG A 122 -9.62 -8.61 15.36
C ARG A 122 -8.45 -8.30 16.29
N ASP A 123 -7.24 -8.58 15.82
CA ASP A 123 -6.01 -8.51 16.61
C ASP A 123 -5.09 -7.37 16.13
N CYS A 124 -5.40 -6.76 14.97
CA CYS A 124 -4.64 -5.63 14.44
C CYS A 124 -5.15 -4.28 14.94
N GLN A 125 -4.24 -3.31 15.02
CA GLN A 125 -4.53 -1.90 15.27
C GLN A 125 -4.18 -1.06 14.02
N TYR A 126 -3.27 -1.55 13.19
CA TYR A 126 -2.82 -0.86 11.97
C TYR A 126 -2.92 -1.76 10.75
N VAL A 127 -3.30 -1.16 9.62
CA VAL A 127 -3.36 -1.84 8.32
C VAL A 127 -2.63 -0.99 7.30
N ALA A 128 -1.52 -1.51 6.78
CA ALA A 128 -0.86 -0.91 5.64
C ALA A 128 -1.54 -1.34 4.34
N VAL A 129 -1.68 -0.41 3.40
CA VAL A 129 -2.34 -0.62 2.11
C VAL A 129 -1.47 -0.15 0.97
N ASP A 130 -1.56 -0.88 -0.14
CA ASP A 130 -1.04 -0.50 -1.44
C ASP A 130 -1.93 -1.11 -2.53
N THR A 131 -2.00 -0.48 -3.71
CA THR A 131 -2.74 -1.00 -4.87
C THR A 131 -1.91 -0.92 -6.14
N GLU A 132 -2.03 -1.96 -6.97
CA GLU A 132 -1.51 -1.92 -8.34
C GLU A 132 -2.67 -1.69 -9.30
N PHE A 133 -2.49 -0.78 -10.25
CA PHE A 133 -3.55 -0.35 -11.16
C PHE A 133 -2.97 0.04 -12.54
N PRO A 134 -3.80 0.17 -13.58
CA PRO A 134 -3.33 0.26 -14.97
C PRO A 134 -2.80 1.67 -15.36
N GLY A 135 -2.25 2.41 -14.39
CA GLY A 135 -1.67 3.73 -14.56
C GLY A 135 -2.68 4.86 -14.69
N VAL A 136 -2.27 5.91 -15.41
CA VAL A 136 -3.02 7.14 -15.64
C VAL A 136 -3.20 7.32 -17.14
N VAL A 137 -4.44 7.41 -17.59
CA VAL A 137 -4.82 7.49 -19.01
C VAL A 137 -5.43 8.84 -19.41
N ALA A 138 -5.85 9.64 -18.43
CA ALA A 138 -6.34 10.99 -18.65
C ALA A 138 -5.70 12.01 -17.70
N LYS A 139 -5.61 13.25 -18.16
CA LYS A 139 -5.19 14.40 -17.37
C LYS A 139 -6.19 15.52 -17.59
N VAL A 140 -6.55 16.22 -16.52
CA VAL A 140 -7.43 17.38 -16.61
C VAL A 140 -6.65 18.66 -16.87
N PHE A 141 -7.22 19.54 -17.68
CA PHE A 141 -6.69 20.86 -18.00
C PHE A 141 -7.75 21.92 -17.70
N GLY A 142 -7.32 23.11 -17.30
CA GLY A 142 -8.23 24.22 -16.98
C GLY A 142 -7.84 24.97 -15.71
N GLU A 143 -8.68 25.94 -15.34
CA GLU A 143 -8.53 26.72 -14.12
C GLU A 143 -9.19 25.99 -12.94
N TYR A 144 -8.42 25.77 -11.88
CA TYR A 144 -8.86 25.16 -10.63
C TYR A 144 -8.62 26.13 -9.49
N ALA A 145 -9.38 26.00 -8.40
CA ALA A 145 -9.25 26.86 -7.24
C ALA A 145 -7.83 26.84 -6.64
N ASN A 146 -7.13 25.70 -6.74
CA ASN A 146 -5.73 25.52 -6.34
C ASN A 146 -5.16 24.22 -6.95
N SER A 147 -3.86 23.99 -6.78
CA SER A 147 -3.17 22.79 -7.26
C SER A 147 -3.69 21.50 -6.65
N PHE A 148 -4.20 21.56 -5.41
CA PHE A 148 -4.74 20.40 -4.71
C PHE A 148 -6.07 19.94 -5.33
N GLU A 149 -6.97 20.87 -5.62
CA GLU A 149 -8.22 20.58 -6.35
C GLU A 149 -7.95 20.03 -7.75
N GLN A 150 -6.97 20.58 -8.47
CA GLN A 150 -6.55 20.03 -9.76
C GLN A 150 -6.04 18.59 -9.62
N ALA A 151 -5.24 18.32 -8.59
CA ALA A 151 -4.68 16.99 -8.37
C ALA A 151 -5.77 15.97 -7.99
N TYR A 152 -6.77 16.36 -7.20
CA TYR A 152 -7.97 15.56 -6.97
C TYR A 152 -8.72 15.26 -8.29
N HIS A 153 -8.95 16.27 -9.14
CA HIS A 153 -9.63 16.05 -10.42
C HIS A 153 -8.85 15.15 -11.39
N ASN A 154 -7.51 15.18 -11.34
CA ASN A 154 -6.67 14.23 -12.06
C ASN A 154 -6.86 12.79 -11.54
N ILE A 155 -6.95 12.58 -10.23
CA ILE A 155 -7.25 11.26 -9.67
C ILE A 155 -8.65 10.83 -10.09
N LYS A 156 -9.64 11.67 -9.84
CA LYS A 156 -11.05 11.45 -10.13
C LYS A 156 -11.29 10.92 -11.55
N VAL A 157 -10.76 11.61 -12.57
CA VAL A 157 -11.03 11.24 -13.96
C VAL A 157 -10.50 9.82 -14.27
N ASN A 158 -9.36 9.44 -13.69
CA ASN A 158 -8.79 8.10 -13.90
C ASN A 158 -9.53 7.04 -13.08
N ILE A 159 -9.87 7.32 -11.83
CA ILE A 159 -10.63 6.39 -10.99
C ILE A 159 -12.01 6.12 -11.58
N ASP A 160 -12.68 7.12 -12.18
CA ASP A 160 -13.98 6.91 -12.84
C ASP A 160 -13.87 5.88 -13.99
N MET A 161 -12.74 5.86 -14.73
CA MET A 161 -12.55 5.02 -15.92
C MET A 161 -11.87 3.67 -15.66
N LEU A 162 -11.07 3.56 -14.60
CA LEU A 162 -10.17 2.44 -14.35
C LEU A 162 -10.63 1.62 -13.14
N LYS A 163 -10.03 0.45 -12.95
CA LYS A 163 -10.20 -0.37 -11.74
C LYS A 163 -8.84 -0.99 -11.35
N PRO A 164 -8.66 -1.35 -10.07
CA PRO A 164 -7.40 -1.88 -9.59
C PRO A 164 -7.16 -3.31 -10.10
N ILE A 165 -5.89 -3.70 -10.17
CA ILE A 165 -5.38 -5.00 -10.61
C ILE A 165 -5.05 -5.86 -9.39
N GLN A 166 -4.34 -5.29 -8.41
CA GLN A 166 -4.08 -5.92 -7.12
C GLN A 166 -4.40 -4.97 -5.97
N ILE A 167 -4.78 -5.56 -4.83
CA ILE A 167 -4.98 -4.84 -3.57
C ILE A 167 -4.22 -5.59 -2.49
N GLY A 168 -3.33 -4.89 -1.80
CA GLY A 168 -2.50 -5.44 -0.73
C GLY A 168 -2.91 -4.88 0.62
N PHE A 169 -3.01 -5.76 1.62
CA PHE A 169 -3.15 -5.35 3.02
C PHE A 169 -2.14 -6.07 3.89
N SER A 170 -1.46 -5.34 4.77
CA SER A 170 -0.57 -5.92 5.79
C SER A 170 -1.01 -5.46 7.18
N PHE A 171 -1.10 -6.40 8.11
CA PHE A 171 -1.78 -6.24 9.40
C PHE A 171 -0.78 -6.23 10.56
N PHE A 172 -0.83 -5.17 11.36
CA PHE A 172 0.08 -4.96 12.49
C PHE A 172 -0.70 -4.70 13.78
N ASP A 173 -0.16 -5.17 14.90
CA ASP A 173 -0.67 -4.90 16.24
C ASP A 173 -0.30 -3.47 16.71
N GLU A 174 -0.67 -3.13 17.95
CA GLU A 174 -0.38 -1.84 18.55
C GLU A 174 1.12 -1.51 18.69
N SER A 175 1.98 -2.53 18.72
CA SER A 175 3.44 -2.40 18.83
C SER A 175 4.13 -2.26 17.47
N GLY A 176 3.37 -2.39 16.38
CA GLY A 176 3.91 -2.41 15.02
C GLY A 176 4.47 -3.75 14.58
N GLN A 177 4.18 -4.82 15.33
CA GLN A 177 4.55 -6.18 14.94
C GLN A 177 3.43 -6.83 14.13
N THR A 178 3.79 -7.77 13.27
CA THR A 178 2.79 -8.53 12.51
C THR A 178 1.94 -9.41 13.42
N VAL A 179 0.62 -9.38 13.22
CA VAL A 179 -0.34 -10.09 14.09
C VAL A 179 -0.32 -11.63 13.95
N ASP A 180 0.29 -12.15 12.88
CA ASP A 180 0.44 -13.59 12.62
C ASP A 180 1.63 -13.84 11.68
N SER A 181 2.04 -15.10 11.60
CA SER A 181 2.98 -15.66 10.63
C SER A 181 2.60 -15.36 9.18
N VAL A 182 1.31 -15.32 8.86
CA VAL A 182 0.77 -14.84 7.58
C VAL A 182 -0.12 -13.64 7.87
N SER A 183 0.46 -12.47 7.73
CA SER A 183 -0.12 -11.17 8.11
C SER A 183 -0.23 -10.21 6.93
N THR A 184 0.06 -10.67 5.72
CA THR A 184 -0.11 -9.89 4.49
C THR A 184 -0.93 -10.70 3.49
N VAL A 185 -1.89 -10.04 2.86
CA VAL A 185 -2.73 -10.63 1.81
C VAL A 185 -2.62 -9.81 0.53
N GLN A 186 -2.61 -10.51 -0.59
CA GLN A 186 -2.59 -9.93 -1.93
C GLN A 186 -3.80 -10.42 -2.70
N PHE A 187 -4.79 -9.56 -2.89
CA PHE A 187 -5.96 -9.85 -3.69
C PHE A 187 -5.65 -9.61 -5.16
N ASN A 188 -5.85 -10.63 -6.00
CA ASN A 188 -5.63 -10.57 -7.43
C ASN A 188 -6.97 -10.40 -8.14
N ILE A 189 -7.28 -9.18 -8.58
CA ILE A 189 -8.59 -8.81 -9.14
C ILE A 189 -8.66 -9.21 -10.62
N LYS A 190 -9.82 -9.69 -11.05
CA LYS A 190 -10.04 -10.10 -12.43
C LYS A 190 -9.83 -8.94 -13.39
N TRP A 191 -8.88 -9.12 -14.29
CA TRP A 191 -8.48 -8.11 -15.25
C TRP A 191 -8.23 -8.70 -16.63
N ASN A 192 -8.60 -7.96 -17.68
CA ASN A 192 -8.46 -8.40 -19.06
C ASN A 192 -7.91 -7.26 -19.91
N VAL A 193 -6.62 -7.36 -20.28
CA VAL A 193 -5.91 -6.37 -21.09
C VAL A 193 -6.64 -6.06 -22.39
N ASP A 194 -7.34 -7.03 -22.99
CA ASP A 194 -8.03 -6.86 -24.27
C ASP A 194 -9.22 -5.90 -24.22
N ASN A 195 -9.90 -5.81 -23.07
CA ASN A 195 -11.20 -5.13 -22.95
C ASN A 195 -11.18 -3.93 -22.01
N GLU A 196 -10.07 -3.71 -21.32
CA GLU A 196 -10.00 -2.76 -20.22
C GLU A 196 -9.06 -1.61 -20.56
N MET A 197 -9.45 -0.39 -20.19
CA MET A 197 -8.64 0.80 -20.44
C MET A 197 -7.38 0.78 -19.59
N HIS A 198 -6.23 1.14 -20.16
CA HIS A 198 -4.95 1.12 -19.48
C HIS A 198 -3.89 2.00 -20.16
N ALA A 199 -2.86 2.37 -19.40
CA ALA A 199 -1.63 2.93 -19.94
C ALA A 199 -0.66 1.78 -20.28
N ALA A 200 -0.21 1.71 -21.53
CA ALA A 200 0.65 0.63 -22.04
C ALA A 200 1.92 0.44 -21.20
N ASP A 201 2.60 1.54 -20.86
CA ASP A 201 3.83 1.51 -20.04
C ASP A 201 3.59 0.92 -18.64
N SER A 202 2.38 1.11 -18.09
CA SER A 202 2.02 0.57 -16.77
C SER A 202 1.79 -0.94 -16.83
N ILE A 203 1.10 -1.42 -17.88
CA ILE A 203 0.92 -2.85 -18.10
C ILE A 203 2.27 -3.54 -18.32
N GLN A 204 3.15 -2.94 -19.13
CA GLN A 204 4.49 -3.47 -19.36
C GLN A 204 5.32 -3.54 -18.07
N LEU A 205 5.29 -2.46 -17.26
CA LEU A 205 5.98 -2.45 -15.97
C LEU A 205 5.45 -3.57 -15.06
N LEU A 206 4.14 -3.68 -14.90
CA LEU A 206 3.51 -4.69 -14.06
C LEU A 206 3.80 -6.12 -14.52
N GLU A 207 3.81 -6.36 -15.83
CA GLU A 207 4.18 -7.66 -16.41
C GLU A 207 5.63 -8.02 -16.07
N VAL A 208 6.57 -7.07 -16.22
CA VAL A 208 7.98 -7.25 -15.83
C VAL A 208 8.13 -7.48 -14.32
N SER A 209 7.27 -6.87 -13.51
CA SER A 209 7.19 -7.05 -12.06
C SER A 209 6.51 -8.37 -11.64
N GLY A 210 6.12 -9.21 -12.60
CA GLY A 210 5.64 -10.56 -12.37
C GLY A 210 4.11 -10.70 -12.29
N ILE A 211 3.35 -9.71 -12.74
CA ILE A 211 1.90 -9.82 -12.88
C ILE A 211 1.55 -10.69 -14.09
N ASP A 212 0.90 -11.83 -13.83
CA ASP A 212 0.37 -12.72 -14.86
C ASP A 212 -1.05 -12.29 -15.27
N PHE A 213 -1.14 -11.45 -16.30
CA PHE A 213 -2.42 -10.94 -16.82
C PHE A 213 -3.35 -12.03 -17.38
N GLU A 214 -2.81 -13.11 -17.94
CA GLU A 214 -3.62 -14.24 -18.41
C GLU A 214 -4.24 -15.02 -17.24
N LYS A 215 -3.52 -15.13 -16.12
CA LYS A 215 -4.06 -15.70 -14.88
C LYS A 215 -5.08 -14.79 -14.23
N LEU A 216 -4.88 -13.48 -14.21
CA LEU A 216 -5.88 -12.51 -13.74
C LEU A 216 -7.19 -12.63 -14.54
N LYS A 217 -7.10 -12.70 -15.86
CA LYS A 217 -8.25 -12.88 -16.77
C LYS A 217 -9.05 -14.15 -16.47
N ARG A 218 -8.34 -15.26 -16.24
CA ARG A 218 -8.95 -16.59 -16.05
C ARG A 218 -9.45 -16.84 -14.62
N THR A 219 -8.70 -16.39 -13.62
CA THR A 219 -8.84 -16.83 -12.22
C THR A 219 -8.80 -15.70 -11.19
N GLY A 220 -8.75 -14.45 -11.63
CA GLY A 220 -8.86 -13.29 -10.75
C GLY A 220 -10.23 -13.19 -10.10
N ILE A 221 -10.28 -12.48 -8.98
CA ILE A 221 -11.47 -12.27 -8.16
C ILE A 221 -12.38 -11.25 -8.85
N GLU A 222 -13.68 -11.54 -8.97
CA GLU A 222 -14.64 -10.53 -9.43
C GLU A 222 -14.65 -9.34 -8.46
N LEU A 223 -14.51 -8.13 -8.98
CA LEU A 223 -14.39 -6.94 -8.15
C LEU A 223 -15.63 -6.73 -7.26
N SER A 224 -16.81 -7.12 -7.75
CA SER A 224 -18.07 -7.10 -6.98
C SER A 224 -18.02 -8.02 -5.75
N ASP A 225 -17.47 -9.22 -5.92
CA ASP A 225 -17.38 -10.21 -4.84
C ASP A 225 -16.39 -9.73 -3.77
N PHE A 226 -15.28 -9.13 -4.21
CA PHE A 226 -14.35 -8.45 -3.32
C PHE A 226 -15.04 -7.30 -2.56
N ALA A 227 -15.77 -6.42 -3.25
CA ALA A 227 -16.43 -5.27 -2.65
C ALA A 227 -17.41 -5.67 -1.53
N GLU A 228 -18.29 -6.65 -1.79
CA GLU A 228 -19.25 -7.15 -0.81
C GLU A 228 -18.54 -7.73 0.44
N ALA A 229 -17.52 -8.55 0.22
CA ALA A 229 -16.79 -9.16 1.31
C ALA A 229 -15.94 -8.14 2.09
N PHE A 230 -15.38 -7.13 1.42
CA PHE A 230 -14.58 -6.07 2.00
C PHE A 230 -15.42 -5.18 2.92
N LEU A 231 -16.62 -4.77 2.49
CA LEU A 231 -17.56 -3.99 3.29
C LEU A 231 -17.96 -4.70 4.60
N THR A 232 -17.98 -6.02 4.60
CA THR A 232 -18.34 -6.86 5.76
C THR A 232 -17.13 -7.49 6.47
N SER A 233 -15.92 -7.05 6.15
CA SER A 233 -14.68 -7.62 6.70
C SER A 233 -14.31 -7.08 8.08
N GLY A 234 -14.85 -5.91 8.44
CA GLY A 234 -14.42 -5.12 9.61
C GLY A 234 -13.24 -4.18 9.32
N LEU A 235 -12.77 -4.06 8.07
CA LEU A 235 -11.78 -3.09 7.65
C LEU A 235 -12.35 -1.67 7.48
N PRO A 236 -13.26 -1.41 6.53
CA PRO A 236 -13.89 -0.10 6.39
C PRO A 236 -14.85 0.16 7.56
N LEU A 237 -15.13 1.45 7.81
CA LEU A 237 -16.04 1.94 8.86
C LEU A 237 -15.59 1.56 10.28
N ASN A 238 -14.31 1.22 10.46
CA ASN A 238 -13.75 0.78 11.73
C ASN A 238 -12.80 1.84 12.30
N ASP A 239 -13.23 2.54 13.34
CA ASP A 239 -12.46 3.59 14.02
C ASP A 239 -11.29 3.05 14.87
N LYS A 240 -11.21 1.74 15.09
CA LYS A 240 -10.08 1.10 15.75
C LYS A 240 -8.88 0.95 14.81
N ILE A 241 -9.09 0.93 13.50
CA ILE A 241 -8.00 0.71 12.55
C ILE A 241 -7.38 2.05 12.16
N THR A 242 -6.05 2.12 12.27
CA THR A 242 -5.26 3.17 11.64
C THR A 242 -4.68 2.64 10.33
N TRP A 243 -5.05 3.26 9.22
CA TRP A 243 -4.55 2.92 7.91
C TRP A 243 -3.21 3.59 7.63
N ILE A 244 -2.28 2.84 7.05
CA ILE A 244 -0.94 3.33 6.67
C ILE A 244 -0.81 3.22 5.15
N GLY A 245 -0.59 4.34 4.47
CA GLY A 245 -0.32 4.37 3.04
C GLY A 245 1.02 5.03 2.71
N PHE A 246 1.47 4.89 1.47
CA PHE A 246 2.62 5.62 0.95
C PHE A 246 2.26 6.30 -0.36
N HIS A 247 2.09 7.63 -0.34
CA HIS A 247 1.59 8.37 -1.51
C HIS A 247 0.23 7.84 -2.01
N SER A 248 -0.65 7.61 -1.04
CA SER A 248 -1.78 6.68 -1.11
C SER A 248 -3.10 7.26 -1.66
N ALA A 249 -3.03 8.43 -2.30
CA ALA A 249 -4.23 9.12 -2.76
C ALA A 249 -5.04 8.29 -3.80
N TYR A 250 -4.35 7.58 -4.71
CA TYR A 250 -5.00 6.65 -5.64
C TYR A 250 -5.53 5.39 -4.94
N ASP A 251 -4.78 4.82 -4.00
CA ASP A 251 -5.18 3.61 -3.26
C ASP A 251 -6.52 3.83 -2.56
N PHE A 252 -6.63 4.92 -1.79
CA PHE A 252 -7.87 5.25 -1.10
C PHE A 252 -8.99 5.67 -2.04
N ALA A 253 -8.68 6.28 -3.20
CA ALA A 253 -9.70 6.57 -4.18
C ALA A 253 -10.28 5.28 -4.81
N TYR A 254 -9.46 4.26 -5.08
CA TYR A 254 -9.92 2.94 -5.50
C TYR A 254 -10.71 2.24 -4.39
N LEU A 255 -10.23 2.24 -3.15
CA LEU A 255 -10.98 1.66 -2.03
C LEU A 255 -12.32 2.35 -1.82
N MET A 256 -12.40 3.68 -1.98
CA MET A 256 -13.66 4.41 -1.93
C MET A 256 -14.59 4.02 -3.08
N LYS A 257 -14.09 3.90 -4.31
CA LYS A 257 -14.88 3.41 -5.45
C LYS A 257 -15.45 2.01 -5.16
N ILE A 258 -14.63 1.12 -4.60
CA ILE A 258 -15.05 -0.23 -4.19
C ILE A 258 -16.13 -0.19 -3.13
N CYS A 259 -15.98 0.65 -2.10
CA CYS A 259 -16.93 0.72 -0.99
C CYS A 259 -18.30 1.30 -1.38
N THR A 260 -18.33 2.13 -2.42
CA THR A 260 -19.49 2.96 -2.73
C THR A 260 -20.18 2.56 -4.03
N ASP A 261 -19.51 1.75 -4.85
CA ASP A 261 -19.91 1.40 -6.22
C ASP A 261 -20.25 2.64 -7.05
N TRP A 262 -19.55 3.74 -6.80
CA TRP A 262 -19.80 4.99 -7.51
C TRP A 262 -19.46 4.85 -8.98
N MET A 263 -20.45 5.14 -9.82
CA MET A 263 -20.21 5.39 -11.24
C MET A 263 -19.37 6.65 -11.48
N ARG A 264 -19.41 7.60 -10.55
CA ARG A 264 -18.62 8.85 -10.57
C ARG A 264 -18.20 9.23 -9.16
N MET A 265 -16.92 9.51 -8.95
CA MET A 265 -16.43 10.08 -7.70
C MET A 265 -17.08 11.45 -7.40
N PRO A 266 -17.03 11.95 -6.15
CA PRO A 266 -17.56 13.26 -5.77
C PRO A 266 -17.00 14.40 -6.62
N ASP A 267 -17.76 15.47 -6.80
CA ASP A 267 -17.39 16.54 -7.73
C ASP A 267 -16.23 17.41 -7.22
N ASN A 268 -16.02 17.46 -5.91
CA ASN A 268 -14.94 18.22 -5.29
C ASN A 268 -14.26 17.42 -4.19
N PHE A 269 -13.04 17.82 -3.84
CA PHE A 269 -12.28 17.11 -2.83
C PHE A 269 -12.93 17.15 -1.45
N LEU A 270 -13.56 18.27 -1.06
CA LEU A 270 -14.18 18.40 0.25
C LEU A 270 -15.25 17.34 0.49
N GLU A 271 -16.07 17.04 -0.51
CA GLU A 271 -17.06 15.95 -0.44
C GLU A 271 -16.40 14.57 -0.38
N PHE A 272 -15.39 14.34 -1.22
CA PHE A 272 -14.61 13.10 -1.18
C PHE A 272 -13.98 12.87 0.19
N GLN A 273 -13.34 13.89 0.77
CA GLN A 273 -12.69 13.81 2.07
C GLN A 273 -13.68 13.49 3.19
N LYS A 274 -14.86 14.12 3.19
CA LYS A 274 -15.91 13.82 4.18
C LYS A 274 -16.31 12.35 4.13
N LEU A 275 -16.49 11.80 2.93
CA LEU A 275 -16.87 10.40 2.74
C LEU A 275 -15.73 9.45 3.08
N LEU A 276 -14.51 9.79 2.66
CA LEU A 276 -13.29 9.06 2.98
C LEU A 276 -13.15 8.87 4.50
N LEU A 277 -13.34 9.94 5.29
CA LEU A 277 -13.20 9.88 6.75
C LEU A 277 -14.34 9.12 7.45
N ILE A 278 -15.45 8.84 6.76
CA ILE A 278 -16.47 7.92 7.26
C ILE A 278 -15.98 6.48 7.11
N PHE A 279 -15.47 6.11 5.94
CA PHE A 279 -15.01 4.75 5.65
C PHE A 279 -13.64 4.42 6.27
N PHE A 280 -12.76 5.41 6.37
CA PHE A 280 -11.38 5.26 6.80
C PHE A 280 -11.04 6.39 7.80
N PRO A 281 -11.48 6.28 9.07
CA PRO A 281 -11.46 7.41 10.01
C PRO A 281 -10.05 7.87 10.40
N LYS A 282 -9.07 6.97 10.33
CA LYS A 282 -7.68 7.22 10.70
C LYS A 282 -6.77 6.77 9.56
N ILE A 283 -6.21 7.73 8.83
CA ILE A 283 -5.25 7.50 7.75
C ILE A 283 -3.96 8.24 8.08
N VAL A 284 -2.83 7.55 7.94
CA VAL A 284 -1.48 8.11 7.98
C VAL A 284 -0.82 7.79 6.66
N ASP A 285 -0.26 8.82 6.02
CA ASP A 285 0.48 8.66 4.78
C ASP A 285 1.97 8.92 5.05
N LEU A 286 2.79 7.87 4.94
CA LEU A 286 4.21 7.89 5.28
C LEU A 286 4.98 8.90 4.43
N LYS A 287 4.64 9.05 3.15
CA LYS A 287 5.27 10.05 2.26
C LYS A 287 5.02 11.48 2.73
N SER A 288 3.82 11.73 3.24
CA SER A 288 3.42 13.01 3.82
C SER A 288 4.19 13.28 5.11
N MET A 289 4.24 12.30 6.00
CA MET A 289 4.97 12.37 7.27
C MET A 289 6.47 12.64 7.05
N MET A 290 7.11 11.97 6.10
CA MET A 290 8.50 12.24 5.71
C MET A 290 8.71 13.70 5.30
N SER A 291 7.81 14.23 4.47
CA SER A 291 7.92 15.58 3.93
C SER A 291 7.83 16.64 5.05
N GLU A 292 6.95 16.41 6.03
CA GLU A 292 6.82 17.27 7.21
C GLU A 292 8.09 17.27 8.08
N HIS A 293 8.79 16.13 8.15
CA HIS A 293 10.05 15.97 8.88
C HIS A 293 11.29 16.27 8.03
N LYS A 294 11.11 16.94 6.88
CA LYS A 294 12.19 17.36 5.96
C LYS A 294 13.08 16.21 5.48
N PHE A 295 12.54 14.98 5.44
CA PHE A 295 13.23 13.87 4.81
C PHE A 295 13.36 14.09 3.29
N PRO A 296 14.43 13.58 2.66
CA PRO A 296 14.57 13.64 1.22
C PRO A 296 13.36 13.03 0.51
N LYS A 297 12.96 13.64 -0.61
CA LYS A 297 11.93 13.06 -1.47
C LYS A 297 12.50 11.79 -2.11
N SER A 298 12.03 10.62 -1.65
CA SER A 298 12.47 9.32 -2.15
C SER A 298 11.29 8.37 -2.42
N GLY A 299 11.47 7.35 -3.25
CA GLY A 299 10.49 6.27 -3.42
C GLY A 299 10.37 5.40 -2.16
N LEU A 300 9.37 4.52 -2.12
CA LEU A 300 9.17 3.58 -1.01
C LEU A 300 10.39 2.67 -0.83
N GLN A 301 10.91 2.09 -1.92
CA GLN A 301 12.08 1.22 -1.88
C GLN A 301 13.31 1.95 -1.34
N GLU A 302 13.58 3.15 -1.83
CA GLU A 302 14.73 3.96 -1.38
C GLU A 302 14.63 4.30 0.12
N LEU A 303 13.42 4.58 0.62
CA LEU A 303 13.20 4.80 2.05
C LEU A 303 13.43 3.52 2.86
N ALA A 304 12.91 2.39 2.39
CA ALA A 304 13.09 1.11 3.05
C ALA A 304 14.59 0.73 3.13
N ASP A 305 15.34 0.95 2.05
CA ASP A 305 16.79 0.73 2.00
C ASP A 305 17.52 1.63 3.01
N LEU A 306 17.16 2.92 3.09
CA LEU A 306 17.69 3.87 4.07
C LEU A 306 17.39 3.42 5.51
N MET A 307 16.18 2.92 5.75
CA MET A 307 15.74 2.42 7.05
C MET A 307 16.21 0.99 7.33
N ARG A 308 16.93 0.35 6.39
CA ARG A 308 17.37 -1.05 6.48
C ARG A 308 16.23 -2.02 6.77
N VAL A 309 15.11 -1.84 6.06
CA VAL A 309 13.97 -2.75 6.07
C VAL A 309 14.04 -3.59 4.80
N PRO A 310 14.29 -4.91 4.91
CA PRO A 310 14.41 -5.77 3.74
C PRO A 310 13.03 -6.01 3.11
N ARG A 311 12.97 -5.94 1.77
CA ARG A 311 11.75 -6.36 1.05
C ARG A 311 11.59 -7.88 1.12
N ILE A 312 10.35 -8.31 1.37
CA ILE A 312 9.90 -9.69 1.19
C ILE A 312 8.83 -9.70 0.10
N GLY A 313 9.00 -10.55 -0.91
CA GLY A 313 8.15 -10.58 -2.11
C GLY A 313 8.71 -9.74 -3.27
N LEU A 314 7.96 -9.69 -4.37
CA LEU A 314 8.35 -8.96 -5.58
C LEU A 314 7.99 -7.47 -5.46
N GLN A 315 8.87 -6.60 -5.93
CA GLN A 315 8.60 -5.16 -6.01
C GLN A 315 7.51 -4.89 -7.05
N HIS A 316 6.69 -3.85 -6.85
CA HIS A 316 5.54 -3.51 -7.69
C HIS A 316 4.49 -4.63 -7.71
N GLN A 317 4.23 -5.14 -6.51
CA GLN A 317 3.10 -6.02 -6.22
C GLN A 317 2.51 -5.62 -4.88
N ALA A 318 1.20 -5.38 -4.90
CA ALA A 318 0.51 -4.68 -3.82
C ALA A 318 0.72 -5.32 -2.43
N GLY A 319 0.80 -6.65 -2.35
CA GLY A 319 1.07 -7.34 -1.08
C GLY A 319 2.47 -7.04 -0.54
N SER A 320 3.50 -7.15 -1.38
CA SER A 320 4.88 -6.85 -0.98
C SER A 320 5.03 -5.37 -0.60
N ASP A 321 4.44 -4.48 -1.39
CA ASP A 321 4.51 -3.04 -1.17
C ASP A 321 3.71 -2.57 0.05
N ALA A 322 2.54 -3.14 0.32
CA ALA A 322 1.80 -2.88 1.56
C ALA A 322 2.58 -3.32 2.81
N MET A 323 3.21 -4.50 2.76
CA MET A 323 4.06 -4.98 3.85
C MET A 323 5.28 -4.08 4.06
N LEU A 324 5.99 -3.73 2.98
CA LEU A 324 7.14 -2.85 3.05
C LEU A 324 6.75 -1.46 3.58
N THR A 325 5.58 -0.96 3.20
CA THR A 325 5.00 0.30 3.69
C THR A 325 4.82 0.28 5.20
N GLY A 326 4.19 -0.76 5.75
CA GLY A 326 3.96 -0.90 7.19
C GLY A 326 5.26 -1.09 7.99
N GLU A 327 6.13 -2.02 7.56
CA GLU A 327 7.41 -2.28 8.25
C GLU A 327 8.32 -1.04 8.22
N THR A 328 8.34 -0.30 7.10
CA THR A 328 9.10 0.95 6.97
C THR A 328 8.49 2.06 7.81
N PHE A 329 7.17 2.16 7.91
CA PHE A 329 6.49 3.12 8.77
C PHE A 329 6.89 2.95 10.23
N PHE A 330 6.81 1.74 10.78
CA PHE A 330 7.18 1.50 12.17
C PHE A 330 8.66 1.72 12.40
N ARG A 331 9.53 1.29 11.48
CA ARG A 331 10.96 1.60 11.59
C ARG A 331 11.24 3.10 11.53
N PHE A 332 10.51 3.85 10.70
CA PHE A 332 10.62 5.30 10.62
C PHE A 332 10.26 5.95 11.96
N LEU A 333 9.20 5.49 12.63
CA LEU A 333 8.82 5.95 13.96
C LEU A 333 9.89 5.64 15.01
N GLU A 334 10.44 4.43 15.01
CA GLU A 334 11.49 4.02 15.95
C GLU A 334 12.75 4.89 15.83
N VAL A 335 13.22 5.12 14.60
CA VAL A 335 14.46 5.87 14.34
C VAL A 335 14.30 7.35 14.65
N ASN A 336 13.10 7.91 14.43
CA ASN A 336 12.82 9.33 14.62
C ASN A 336 12.01 9.61 15.90
N TYR A 337 11.97 8.66 16.83
CA TYR A 337 11.15 8.73 18.05
C TYR A 337 11.35 10.04 18.84
N PHE A 338 12.59 10.54 18.91
CA PHE A 338 12.89 11.80 19.58
C PHE A 338 12.31 13.03 18.89
N ASP A 339 12.21 13.03 17.57
CA ASP A 339 11.60 14.13 16.82
C ASP A 339 10.07 14.14 16.99
N PHE A 340 9.46 12.98 17.19
CA PHE A 340 8.02 12.81 17.41
C PHE A 340 7.55 13.07 18.85
N VAL A 341 8.42 12.90 19.85
CA VAL A 341 8.07 13.08 21.28
C VAL A 341 8.44 14.47 21.81
N LEU A 342 9.31 15.21 21.11
CA LEU A 342 9.76 16.56 21.51
C LEU A 342 9.13 17.70 20.71
N THR A 343 8.20 17.39 19.80
CA THR A 343 7.33 18.37 19.11
C THR A 343 5.90 18.27 19.63
#